data_AF-A0AA88UIV1-F1
#
_entry.id   AF-A0AA88UIV1-F1
#
_cell.length_a   1.000
_cell.length_b   1.000
_cell.length_c   1.000
_cell.angle_alpha   90.00
_cell.angle_beta   90.00
_cell.angle_gamma   90.00
#
_symmetry.space_group_name_H-M   'P 1'
#
loop_
_entity.id
_entity.type
_entity.pdbx_description
1 polymer ?
#
loop_
_entity_poly.entity_id
_entity_poly.type
_entity_poly.pdbx_seq_one_letter_code
_entity_poly.pdbx_strand_id
1 'polypeptide(L)'
;MAGPVERYQKLGLEDSLARMYHYPSACKELSFILRLAYTSFPKNLQSLVFLDTLTAFRLLPQMQTKTAISMANLLLQAAEAVLPKQKRVLAVAEFKHAMVAYKRRSKAQHEEQGVAQLPQDVLVHIFSFLDMRSLVSAALVCRSWNGATSDNQLWQLQYYTFFGISDNNAENKKYARTQEDLTGVNIDWRNAFKRAYKVSITELPQDQKHPQIVEYIMDDFPSLLSSSDSDSDTDEGSISKLWAYPRRIDYPFCSKQNA
;
A
#
# COMPACT_ATOMS: atom_id res chain seq x y z
N MET A 1 31.87 20.56 -28.35
CA MET A 1 30.47 20.18 -28.10
C MET A 1 30.42 18.68 -27.88
N ALA A 2 29.79 18.20 -26.81
CA ALA A 2 29.72 16.76 -26.51
C ALA A 2 28.99 16.01 -27.63
N GLY A 3 29.52 14.84 -28.00
CA GLY A 3 28.94 14.01 -29.06
C GLY A 3 27.53 13.51 -28.70
N PRO A 4 26.71 13.08 -29.69
CA PRO A 4 25.38 12.55 -29.42
C PRO A 4 25.39 11.33 -28.48
N VAL A 5 26.44 10.49 -28.55
CA VAL A 5 26.64 9.35 -27.65
C VAL A 5 26.96 9.80 -26.23
N GLU A 6 27.88 10.75 -26.05
CA GLU A 6 28.23 11.27 -24.72
C GLU A 6 27.02 11.95 -24.05
N ARG A 7 26.20 12.66 -24.82
CA ARG A 7 24.95 13.27 -24.29
C ARG A 7 23.95 12.21 -23.83
N TYR A 8 23.83 11.11 -24.56
CA TYR A 8 22.98 9.99 -24.16
C TYR A 8 23.51 9.31 -22.90
N GLN A 9 24.81 9.02 -22.83
CA GLN A 9 25.45 8.40 -21.67
C GLN A 9 25.31 9.25 -20.40
N LYS A 10 25.38 10.58 -20.53
CA LYS A 10 25.14 11.51 -19.42
C LYS A 10 23.74 11.42 -18.81
N LEU A 11 22.77 10.80 -19.49
CA LEU A 11 21.43 10.56 -18.92
C LEU A 11 21.44 9.48 -17.83
N GLY A 12 22.49 8.64 -17.74
CA GLY A 12 22.60 7.62 -16.68
C GLY A 12 21.45 6.62 -16.67
N LEU A 13 20.90 6.29 -17.85
CA LEU A 13 19.74 5.39 -17.97
C LEU A 13 20.08 3.97 -17.49
N GLU A 14 21.27 3.47 -17.80
CA GLU A 14 21.74 2.15 -17.36
C GLU A 14 21.73 2.02 -15.83
N ASP A 15 22.34 2.98 -15.13
CA ASP A 15 22.34 3.02 -13.66
C ASP A 15 20.93 3.15 -13.07
N SER A 16 20.06 3.89 -13.77
CA SER A 16 18.66 4.09 -13.37
C SER A 16 17.83 2.82 -13.54
N LEU A 17 18.09 2.02 -14.59
CA LEU A 17 17.45 0.73 -14.82
C LEU A 17 17.84 -0.31 -13.76
N ALA A 18 19.05 -0.24 -13.21
CA ALA A 18 19.50 -1.14 -12.15
C ALA A 18 18.77 -0.92 -10.81
N ARG A 19 18.14 0.24 -10.60
CA ARG A 19 17.48 0.59 -9.33
C ARG A 19 15.97 0.41 -9.42
N MET A 20 15.39 -0.41 -8.54
CA MET A 20 13.94 -0.73 -8.53
C MET A 20 13.01 0.49 -8.56
N TYR A 21 13.35 1.56 -7.83
CA TYR A 21 12.52 2.77 -7.75
C TYR A 21 12.64 3.70 -8.96
N HIS A 22 13.76 3.63 -9.69
CA HIS A 22 14.02 4.47 -10.86
C HIS A 22 13.72 3.75 -12.17
N TYR A 23 13.65 2.42 -12.15
CA TYR A 23 13.37 1.59 -13.31
C TYR A 23 12.12 2.04 -14.11
N PRO A 24 10.94 2.30 -13.49
CA PRO A 24 9.76 2.71 -14.26
C PRO A 24 9.97 4.03 -15.01
N SER A 25 10.65 5.00 -14.38
CA SER A 25 10.98 6.29 -15.00
C SER A 25 12.00 6.11 -16.13
N ALA A 26 13.03 5.28 -15.94
CA ALA A 26 14.03 5.00 -16.97
C ALA A 26 13.42 4.30 -18.20
N CYS A 27 12.53 3.32 -18.01
CA CYS A 27 11.77 2.72 -19.11
C CYS A 27 10.90 3.72 -19.86
N LYS A 28 10.30 4.69 -19.14
CA LYS A 28 9.53 5.78 -19.73
C LYS A 28 10.38 6.64 -20.65
N GLU A 29 11.50 7.14 -20.14
CA GLU A 29 12.42 8.00 -20.89
C GLU A 29 12.98 7.26 -22.10
N LEU A 30 13.37 6.00 -21.94
CA LEU A 30 13.85 5.18 -23.03
C LEU A 30 12.78 4.97 -24.12
N SER A 31 11.51 4.81 -23.72
CA SER A 31 10.38 4.70 -24.67
C SER A 31 10.17 5.98 -25.48
N PHE A 32 10.35 7.15 -24.86
CA PHE A 32 10.28 8.43 -25.55
C PHE A 32 11.45 8.64 -26.50
N ILE A 33 12.67 8.32 -26.05
CA ILE A 33 13.87 8.39 -26.89
C ILE A 33 13.73 7.50 -28.12
N LEU A 34 13.21 6.28 -27.94
CA LEU A 34 12.91 5.38 -29.06
C LEU A 34 11.91 6.00 -30.05
N ARG A 35 10.77 6.51 -29.56
CA ARG A 35 9.71 7.08 -30.39
C ARG A 35 10.13 8.34 -31.14
N LEU A 36 10.87 9.23 -30.50
CA LEU A 36 11.11 10.58 -31.01
C LEU A 36 12.38 10.70 -31.83
N ALA A 37 13.40 9.88 -31.55
CA ALA A 37 14.75 10.16 -32.04
C ALA A 37 15.53 8.96 -32.56
N TYR A 38 15.04 7.72 -32.42
CA TYR A 38 15.80 6.54 -32.83
C TYR A 38 16.19 6.53 -34.31
N THR A 39 15.29 6.95 -35.21
CA THR A 39 15.54 6.97 -36.65
C THR A 39 16.51 8.07 -37.07
N SER A 40 16.64 9.14 -36.29
CA SER A 40 17.56 10.25 -36.56
C SER A 40 18.96 10.04 -35.95
N PHE A 41 19.15 8.99 -35.15
CA PHE A 41 20.43 8.70 -34.52
C PHE A 41 21.45 8.05 -35.45
N PRO A 42 22.75 8.30 -35.24
CA PRO A 42 23.82 7.55 -35.89
C PRO A 42 23.82 6.08 -35.43
N LYS A 43 24.35 5.17 -36.25
CA LYS A 43 24.27 3.71 -36.03
C LYS A 43 24.81 3.24 -34.67
N ASN A 44 25.87 3.90 -34.17
CA ASN A 44 26.47 3.63 -32.87
C ASN A 44 25.53 3.99 -31.70
N LEU A 45 24.80 5.11 -31.80
CA LEU A 45 23.82 5.48 -30.78
C LEU A 45 22.56 4.60 -30.90
N GLN A 46 22.13 4.24 -32.11
CA GLN A 46 21.05 3.26 -32.30
C GLN A 46 21.37 1.88 -31.72
N SER A 47 22.63 1.43 -31.78
CA SER A 47 23.04 0.18 -31.11
C SER A 47 23.01 0.32 -29.60
N LEU A 48 23.43 1.46 -29.05
CA LEU A 48 23.45 1.70 -27.61
C LEU A 48 22.02 1.77 -27.03
N VAL A 49 21.15 2.57 -27.62
CA VAL A 49 19.73 2.66 -27.20
C VAL A 49 19.03 1.30 -27.30
N PHE A 50 19.36 0.52 -28.32
CA PHE A 50 18.84 -0.83 -28.47
C PHE A 50 19.37 -1.77 -27.38
N LEU A 51 20.66 -1.67 -27.03
CA LEU A 51 21.24 -2.45 -25.94
C LEU A 51 20.54 -2.13 -24.61
N ASP A 52 20.36 -0.85 -24.30
CA ASP A 52 19.68 -0.41 -23.07
C ASP A 52 18.22 -0.89 -23.02
N THR A 53 17.57 -1.00 -24.19
CA THR A 53 16.22 -1.57 -24.30
C THR A 53 16.22 -3.06 -23.92
N LEU A 54 17.21 -3.82 -24.37
CA LEU A 54 17.35 -5.23 -23.99
C LEU A 54 17.71 -5.37 -22.50
N THR A 55 18.59 -4.50 -21.99
CA THR A 55 18.97 -4.46 -20.58
C THR A 55 17.76 -4.19 -19.69
N ALA A 56 16.89 -3.24 -20.06
CA ALA A 56 15.65 -2.99 -19.34
C ALA A 56 14.79 -4.25 -19.23
N PHE A 57 14.58 -4.98 -20.34
CA PHE A 57 13.81 -6.24 -20.30
C PHE A 57 14.48 -7.31 -19.45
N ARG A 58 15.80 -7.47 -19.52
CA ARG A 58 16.53 -8.46 -18.70
C ARG A 58 16.46 -8.16 -17.20
N LEU A 59 16.32 -6.90 -16.81
CA LEU A 59 16.19 -6.48 -15.42
C LEU A 59 14.75 -6.55 -14.89
N LEU A 60 13.74 -6.61 -15.77
CA LEU A 60 12.32 -6.71 -15.38
C LEU A 60 12.00 -7.81 -14.34
N PRO A 61 12.58 -9.03 -14.39
CA PRO A 61 12.32 -10.07 -13.38
C PRO A 61 12.80 -9.71 -11.96
N GLN A 62 13.58 -8.65 -11.81
CA GLN A 62 14.03 -8.15 -10.51
C GLN A 62 13.09 -7.06 -9.95
N MET A 63 12.21 -6.52 -10.78
CA MET A 63 11.33 -5.43 -10.42
C MET A 63 10.05 -5.99 -9.79
N GLN A 64 9.71 -5.55 -8.58
CA GLN A 64 8.63 -6.14 -7.78
C GLN A 64 7.29 -5.40 -7.94
N THR A 65 7.22 -4.37 -8.80
CA THR A 65 6.07 -3.46 -8.87
C THR A 65 5.27 -3.66 -10.15
N LYS A 66 3.94 -3.60 -10.04
CA LYS A 66 3.02 -3.57 -11.20
C LYS A 66 3.35 -2.41 -12.15
N THR A 67 3.81 -1.28 -11.60
CA THR A 67 4.25 -0.10 -12.37
C THR A 67 5.43 -0.43 -13.28
N ALA A 68 6.43 -1.18 -12.81
CA ALA A 68 7.56 -1.59 -13.64
C ALA A 68 7.12 -2.42 -14.86
N ILE A 69 6.15 -3.32 -14.68
CA ILE A 69 5.59 -4.13 -15.78
C ILE A 69 4.88 -3.24 -16.80
N SER A 70 4.06 -2.29 -16.34
CA SER A 70 3.36 -1.35 -17.23
C SER A 70 4.34 -0.53 -18.06
N MET A 71 5.40 0.01 -17.43
CA MET A 71 6.42 0.80 -18.12
C MET A 71 7.28 -0.03 -19.07
N ALA A 72 7.57 -1.29 -18.72
CA ALA A 72 8.26 -2.21 -19.63
C ALA A 72 7.40 -2.56 -20.86
N ASN A 73 6.08 -2.72 -20.70
CA ASN A 73 5.16 -2.88 -21.84
C ASN A 73 5.11 -1.62 -22.71
N LEU A 74 5.09 -0.43 -22.11
CA LEU A 74 5.17 0.83 -22.87
C LEU A 74 6.45 0.91 -23.70
N LEU A 75 7.58 0.51 -23.10
CA LEU A 75 8.86 0.41 -23.79
C LEU A 75 8.82 -0.60 -24.94
N LEU A 76 8.20 -1.77 -24.75
CA LEU A 76 8.01 -2.77 -25.80
C LEU A 76 7.21 -2.20 -26.98
N GLN A 77 6.08 -1.53 -26.72
CA GLN A 77 5.27 -0.91 -27.77
C GLN A 77 6.06 0.15 -28.55
N ALA A 78 6.86 0.96 -27.85
CA ALA A 78 7.77 1.91 -28.51
C ALA A 78 8.81 1.20 -29.39
N ALA A 79 9.39 0.10 -28.90
CA ALA A 79 10.33 -0.72 -29.65
C ALA A 79 9.68 -1.33 -30.91
N GLU A 80 8.46 -1.86 -30.81
CA GLU A 80 7.75 -2.48 -31.93
C GLU A 80 7.40 -1.48 -33.05
N ALA A 81 7.10 -0.24 -32.67
CA ALA A 81 6.73 0.82 -33.60
C ALA A 81 7.94 1.36 -34.40
N VAL A 82 9.13 1.39 -33.81
CA VAL A 82 10.28 2.13 -34.38
C VAL A 82 11.46 1.23 -34.79
N LEU A 83 11.63 0.06 -34.17
CA LEU A 83 12.80 -0.77 -34.44
C LEU A 83 12.69 -1.53 -35.78
N PRO A 84 13.82 -1.69 -36.50
CA PRO A 84 13.89 -2.56 -37.67
C PRO A 84 13.52 -4.02 -37.33
N LYS A 85 13.02 -4.76 -38.33
CA LYS A 85 12.46 -6.12 -38.19
C LYS A 85 13.31 -7.05 -37.31
N GLN A 86 14.63 -7.10 -37.53
CA GLN A 86 15.53 -7.98 -36.76
C GLN A 86 15.63 -7.58 -35.28
N LYS A 87 15.84 -6.30 -34.99
CA LYS A 87 15.94 -5.77 -33.61
C LYS A 87 14.63 -5.90 -32.86
N ARG A 88 13.50 -5.67 -33.54
CA ARG A 88 12.16 -5.83 -32.97
C ARG A 88 11.91 -7.28 -32.54
N VAL A 89 12.21 -8.25 -33.40
CA VAL A 89 12.04 -9.68 -33.07
C VAL A 89 12.85 -10.05 -31.83
N LEU A 90 14.10 -9.58 -31.73
CA LEU A 90 14.94 -9.82 -30.57
C LEU A 90 14.39 -9.17 -29.28
N ALA A 91 13.94 -7.92 -29.38
CA ALA A 91 13.32 -7.20 -28.25
C ALA A 91 12.07 -7.90 -27.72
N VAL A 92 11.19 -8.36 -28.62
CA VAL A 92 9.97 -9.10 -28.25
C VAL A 92 10.31 -10.44 -27.60
N ALA A 93 11.30 -11.16 -28.13
CA ALA A 93 11.75 -12.44 -27.56
C ALA A 93 12.30 -12.25 -26.13
N GLU A 94 13.17 -11.26 -25.94
CA GLU A 94 13.74 -10.92 -24.63
C GLU A 94 12.67 -10.49 -23.63
N PHE A 95 11.72 -9.65 -24.04
CA PHE A 95 10.60 -9.27 -23.17
C PHE A 95 9.76 -10.48 -22.75
N LYS A 96 9.42 -11.38 -23.68
CA LYS A 96 8.66 -12.60 -23.35
C LYS A 96 9.41 -13.49 -22.37
N HIS A 97 10.71 -13.68 -22.57
CA HIS A 97 11.56 -14.44 -21.64
C HIS A 97 11.59 -13.80 -20.26
N ALA A 98 11.74 -12.48 -20.20
CA ALA A 98 11.69 -11.72 -18.97
C ALA A 98 10.34 -11.84 -18.26
N MET A 99 9.22 -11.78 -18.98
CA MET A 99 7.88 -11.95 -18.40
C MET A 99 7.66 -13.35 -17.82
N VAL A 100 8.20 -14.39 -18.46
CA VAL A 100 8.16 -15.76 -17.92
C VAL A 100 9.00 -15.84 -16.64
N ALA A 101 10.21 -15.29 -16.63
CA ALA A 101 11.07 -15.26 -15.45
C ALA A 101 10.43 -14.46 -14.29
N TYR A 102 9.83 -13.30 -14.59
CA TYR A 102 9.09 -12.47 -13.65
C TYR A 102 7.93 -13.27 -13.01
N LYS A 103 7.09 -13.92 -13.81
CA LYS A 103 5.95 -14.72 -13.30
C LYS A 103 6.41 -15.89 -12.44
N ARG A 104 7.47 -16.61 -12.87
CA ARG A 104 8.07 -17.70 -12.08
C ARG A 104 8.58 -17.22 -10.73
N ARG A 105 9.24 -16.07 -10.70
CA ARG A 105 9.73 -15.45 -9.47
C ARG A 105 8.59 -15.00 -8.56
N SER A 106 7.55 -14.38 -9.11
CA SER A 106 6.38 -13.97 -8.32
C SER A 106 5.71 -15.15 -7.62
N LYS A 107 5.66 -16.33 -8.25
CA LYS A 107 5.10 -17.54 -7.63
C LYS A 107 6.00 -18.06 -6.50
N ALA A 108 7.30 -18.14 -6.72
CA ALA A 108 8.27 -18.54 -5.69
C ALA A 108 8.30 -17.54 -4.51
N GLN A 109 8.17 -16.24 -4.79
CA GLN A 109 8.11 -15.23 -3.74
C GLN A 109 6.80 -15.26 -2.96
N HIS A 110 5.67 -15.69 -3.51
CA HIS A 110 4.45 -15.85 -2.71
C HIS A 110 4.58 -16.94 -1.64
N GLU A 111 5.44 -17.94 -1.87
CA GLU A 111 5.83 -18.94 -0.85
C GLU A 111 6.80 -18.32 0.18
N GLU A 112 7.65 -17.38 -0.23
CA GLU A 112 8.64 -16.68 0.62
C GLU A 112 8.06 -15.43 1.34
N GLN A 113 6.99 -14.81 0.84
CA GLN A 113 6.30 -13.65 1.41
C GLN A 113 5.43 -14.01 2.63
N GLY A 114 5.26 -15.30 2.92
CA GLY A 114 4.84 -15.75 4.24
C GLY A 114 5.83 -15.33 5.35
N VAL A 115 7.06 -14.93 5.00
CA VAL A 115 8.13 -14.58 5.95
C VAL A 115 8.30 -13.06 6.14
N ALA A 116 7.81 -12.23 5.21
CA ALA A 116 8.01 -10.77 5.23
C ALA A 116 6.84 -9.95 5.78
N GLN A 117 5.70 -10.58 6.08
CA GLN A 117 4.60 -9.93 6.79
C GLN A 117 4.81 -10.04 8.30
N LEU A 118 4.64 -8.93 9.01
CA LEU A 118 4.66 -8.95 10.48
C LEU A 118 3.62 -9.97 10.97
N PRO A 119 3.96 -10.83 11.95
CA PRO A 119 2.99 -11.72 12.57
C PRO A 119 1.77 -10.93 13.05
N GLN A 120 0.60 -11.55 12.95
CA GLN A 120 -0.68 -10.91 13.26
C GLN A 120 -0.69 -10.27 14.66
N ASP A 121 -0.13 -10.96 15.66
CA ASP A 121 -0.06 -10.48 17.05
C ASP A 121 0.77 -9.20 17.19
N VAL A 122 1.82 -9.04 16.39
CA VAL A 122 2.65 -7.83 16.37
C VAL A 122 1.87 -6.67 15.76
N LEU A 123 1.07 -6.92 14.72
CA LEU A 123 0.16 -5.91 14.17
C LEU A 123 -0.90 -5.48 15.19
N VAL A 124 -1.53 -6.43 15.90
CA VAL A 124 -2.48 -6.14 16.98
C VAL A 124 -1.82 -5.30 18.07
N HIS A 125 -0.59 -5.65 18.47
CA HIS A 125 0.17 -4.88 19.44
C HIS A 125 0.47 -3.45 18.96
N ILE A 126 0.93 -3.26 17.72
CA ILE A 126 1.14 -1.93 17.14
C ILE A 126 -0.17 -1.13 17.13
N PHE A 127 -1.28 -1.76 16.74
CA PHE A 127 -2.58 -1.13 16.65
C PHE A 127 -3.18 -0.79 18.02
N SER A 128 -2.74 -1.43 19.10
CA SER A 128 -3.11 -1.05 20.47
C SER A 128 -2.67 0.36 20.87
N PHE A 129 -1.67 0.93 20.18
CA PHE A 129 -1.21 2.30 20.40
C PHE A 129 -1.93 3.35 19.55
N LEU A 130 -2.80 2.94 18.62
CA LEU A 130 -3.51 3.87 17.74
C LEU A 130 -4.74 4.46 18.44
N ASP A 131 -5.01 5.74 18.17
CA ASP A 131 -6.28 6.36 18.50
C ASP A 131 -7.41 5.82 17.62
N MET A 132 -8.65 5.95 18.07
CA MET A 132 -9.83 5.40 17.38
C MET A 132 -9.91 5.76 15.90
N ARG A 133 -9.57 7.01 15.55
CA ARG A 133 -9.59 7.47 14.16
C ARG A 133 -8.54 6.74 13.32
N SER A 134 -7.32 6.61 13.83
CA SER A 134 -6.25 5.92 13.12
C SER A 134 -6.48 4.42 13.07
N LEU A 135 -7.09 3.84 14.11
CA LEU A 135 -7.46 2.42 14.14
C LEU A 135 -8.52 2.08 13.09
N VAL A 136 -9.58 2.89 13.00
CA VAL A 136 -10.59 2.77 11.93
C VAL A 136 -9.96 2.94 10.55
N SER A 137 -9.06 3.92 10.40
CA SER A 137 -8.36 4.13 9.13
C SER A 137 -7.48 2.93 8.74
N ALA A 138 -6.78 2.33 9.73
CA ALA A 138 -5.96 1.14 9.53
C ALA A 138 -6.80 -0.08 9.10
N ALA A 139 -8.02 -0.21 9.63
CA ALA A 139 -8.95 -1.28 9.26
C ALA A 139 -9.36 -1.26 7.77
N LEU A 140 -9.22 -0.10 7.10
CA LEU A 140 -9.59 0.09 5.69
C LEU A 140 -8.42 -0.13 4.72
N VAL A 141 -7.21 -0.44 5.20
CA VAL A 141 -6.00 -0.52 4.35
C VAL A 141 -5.94 -1.83 3.56
N CYS A 142 -6.02 -2.98 4.22
CA CYS A 142 -5.94 -4.30 3.58
C CYS A 142 -6.59 -5.40 4.45
N ARG A 143 -6.74 -6.61 3.90
CA ARG A 143 -7.39 -7.74 4.61
C ARG A 143 -6.65 -8.13 5.90
N SER A 144 -5.32 -8.18 5.87
CA SER A 144 -4.51 -8.51 7.05
C SER A 144 -4.66 -7.45 8.16
N TRP A 145 -4.61 -6.17 7.80
CA TRP A 145 -4.78 -5.07 8.74
C TRP A 145 -6.20 -5.04 9.32
N ASN A 146 -7.23 -5.24 8.48
CA ASN A 146 -8.61 -5.38 8.96
C ASN A 146 -8.74 -6.51 9.99
N GLY A 147 -8.14 -7.68 9.70
CA GLY A 147 -8.07 -8.80 10.65
C GLY A 147 -7.43 -8.41 11.99
N ALA A 148 -6.34 -7.64 11.99
CA ALA A 148 -5.63 -7.26 13.21
C ALA A 148 -6.41 -6.18 13.98
N THR A 149 -6.98 -5.21 13.28
CA THR A 149 -7.85 -4.20 13.89
C THR A 149 -9.16 -4.78 14.40
N SER A 150 -9.55 -5.99 14.00
CA SER A 150 -10.77 -6.66 14.46
C SER A 150 -10.56 -7.48 15.75
N ASP A 151 -9.37 -7.45 16.34
CA ASP A 151 -9.06 -8.20 17.55
C ASP A 151 -9.94 -7.78 18.75
N ASN A 152 -10.50 -8.77 19.46
CA ASN A 152 -11.49 -8.52 20.50
C ASN A 152 -10.87 -7.86 21.76
N GLN A 153 -9.63 -8.20 22.10
CA GLN A 153 -8.92 -7.60 23.24
C GLN A 153 -8.54 -6.15 22.95
N LEU A 154 -8.17 -5.85 21.71
CA LEU A 154 -7.94 -4.50 21.24
C LEU A 154 -9.20 -3.63 21.40
N TRP A 155 -10.37 -4.11 20.95
CA TRP A 155 -11.62 -3.37 21.12
C TRP A 155 -12.07 -3.26 22.57
N GLN A 156 -11.77 -4.24 23.41
CA GLN A 156 -11.99 -4.17 24.85
C GLN A 156 -11.20 -3.02 25.48
N LEU A 157 -9.90 -2.91 25.17
CA LEU A 157 -9.05 -1.83 25.66
C LEU A 157 -9.54 -0.46 25.20
N GLN A 158 -9.91 -0.33 23.93
CA GLN A 158 -10.46 0.90 23.36
C GLN A 158 -11.79 1.28 24.01
N TYR A 159 -12.66 0.30 24.27
CA TYR A 159 -13.92 0.51 24.98
C TYR A 159 -13.68 1.09 26.37
N TYR A 160 -12.77 0.52 27.15
CA TYR A 160 -12.45 1.06 28.48
C TYR A 160 -11.77 2.43 28.41
N THR A 161 -10.90 2.66 27.42
CA THR A 161 -10.20 3.95 27.29
C THR A 161 -11.16 5.07 26.89
N PHE A 162 -12.13 4.76 26.02
CA PHE A 162 -13.07 5.74 25.49
C PHE A 162 -14.30 5.94 26.40
N PHE A 163 -14.77 4.87 27.06
CA PHE A 163 -16.00 4.90 27.86
C PHE A 163 -15.83 4.65 29.37
N GLY A 164 -14.68 4.16 29.85
CA GLY A 164 -14.46 3.83 31.27
C GLY A 164 -13.39 4.71 31.92
N ILE A 165 -13.24 4.82 33.24
CA ILE A 165 -14.10 4.59 34.41
C ILE A 165 -13.79 5.83 35.27
N SER A 166 -14.74 6.74 35.50
CA SER A 166 -14.59 7.70 36.61
C SER A 166 -15.09 7.00 37.87
N ASP A 167 -14.20 6.25 38.53
CA ASP A 167 -14.45 5.87 39.92
C ASP A 167 -14.39 7.16 40.74
N ASN A 168 -15.57 7.77 40.93
CA ASN A 168 -15.99 8.57 42.08
C ASN A 168 -17.40 9.14 41.80
N ASN A 169 -18.44 8.29 41.74
CA ASN A 169 -19.75 8.56 42.36
C ASN A 169 -20.75 7.43 42.08
N ALA A 170 -21.16 6.77 43.16
CA ALA A 170 -21.97 5.56 43.20
C ALA A 170 -23.48 5.78 43.02
N GLU A 171 -23.94 6.55 42.02
CA GLU A 171 -25.38 6.88 41.91
C GLU A 171 -26.03 6.74 40.51
N ASN A 172 -25.34 6.29 39.46
CA ASN A 172 -25.99 6.08 38.15
C ASN A 172 -25.74 4.70 37.52
N LYS A 173 -26.11 3.64 38.26
CA LYS A 173 -26.28 2.27 37.73
C LYS A 173 -27.60 2.12 36.95
N LYS A 174 -27.75 2.82 35.81
CA LYS A 174 -28.81 2.51 34.82
C LYS A 174 -28.32 1.85 33.55
N TYR A 175 -27.01 1.90 33.27
CA TYR A 175 -26.41 1.21 32.11
C TYR A 175 -25.44 0.08 32.52
N ALA A 176 -25.16 -0.07 33.81
CA ALA A 176 -24.26 -1.09 34.38
C ALA A 176 -25.04 -2.21 35.07
N ARG A 177 -26.05 -2.77 34.41
CA ARG A 177 -26.79 -3.95 34.90
C ARG A 177 -26.63 -5.11 33.92
N THR A 178 -25.38 -5.59 33.76
CA THR A 178 -25.09 -6.95 33.28
C THR A 178 -23.67 -7.37 33.67
N GLN A 179 -23.27 -7.11 34.92
CA GLN A 179 -21.92 -7.48 35.40
C GLN A 179 -21.90 -8.82 36.17
N GLU A 180 -23.03 -9.50 36.34
CA GLU A 180 -23.09 -10.74 37.14
C GLU A 180 -23.58 -12.00 36.39
N ASP A 181 -23.85 -11.94 35.08
CA ASP A 181 -24.41 -13.10 34.33
C ASP A 181 -23.61 -13.56 33.09
N LEU A 182 -22.40 -13.03 32.83
CA LEU A 182 -21.73 -13.21 31.53
C LEU A 182 -20.33 -13.84 31.60
N THR A 183 -20.00 -14.62 32.63
CA THR A 183 -18.74 -15.38 32.70
C THR A 183 -18.64 -16.53 31.69
N GLY A 184 -19.51 -16.58 30.67
CA GLY A 184 -19.50 -17.58 29.60
C GLY A 184 -19.91 -17.06 28.21
N VAL A 185 -20.20 -15.77 28.04
CA VAL A 185 -20.53 -15.20 26.72
C VAL A 185 -19.32 -14.42 26.23
N ASN A 186 -18.73 -14.84 25.11
CA ASN A 186 -17.66 -14.11 24.43
C ASN A 186 -18.24 -12.76 23.94
N ILE A 187 -18.05 -11.71 24.74
CA ILE A 187 -18.54 -10.36 24.43
C ILE A 187 -17.76 -9.86 23.22
N ASP A 188 -18.48 -9.58 22.12
CA ASP A 188 -17.94 -8.88 20.96
C ASP A 188 -17.80 -7.38 21.29
N TRP A 189 -16.60 -7.01 21.71
CA TRP A 189 -16.28 -5.66 22.18
C TRP A 189 -16.35 -4.62 21.07
N ARG A 190 -16.11 -5.02 19.81
CA ARG A 190 -16.25 -4.12 18.66
C ARG A 190 -17.70 -3.70 18.48
N ASN A 191 -18.63 -4.66 18.53
CA ASN A 191 -20.05 -4.37 18.45
C ASN A 191 -20.60 -3.68 19.71
N ALA A 192 -20.06 -3.99 20.89
CA ALA A 192 -20.36 -3.25 22.11
C ALA A 192 -19.93 -1.77 21.99
N PHE A 193 -18.73 -1.50 21.47
CA PHE A 193 -18.22 -0.16 21.19
C PHE A 193 -19.10 0.57 20.19
N LYS A 194 -19.43 -0.04 19.05
CA LYS A 194 -20.32 0.55 18.03
C LYS A 194 -21.66 0.98 18.64
N ARG A 195 -22.27 0.14 19.48
CA ARG A 195 -23.54 0.44 20.15
C ARG A 195 -23.42 1.62 21.12
N ALA A 196 -22.40 1.60 21.98
CA ALA A 196 -22.16 2.70 22.92
C ALA A 196 -21.88 4.02 22.18
N TYR A 197 -21.04 3.97 21.14
CA TYR A 197 -20.70 5.15 20.34
C TYR A 197 -21.90 5.73 19.59
N LYS A 198 -22.80 4.89 19.06
CA LYS A 198 -24.07 5.32 18.44
C LYS A 198 -25.00 6.06 19.42
N VAL A 199 -24.98 5.69 20.70
CA VAL A 199 -25.74 6.41 21.74
C VAL A 199 -25.05 7.72 22.12
N SER A 200 -23.72 7.72 22.24
CA SER A 200 -22.97 8.93 22.59
C SER A 200 -23.01 10.00 21.49
N ILE A 201 -22.96 9.62 20.21
CA ILE A 201 -23.02 10.59 19.09
C ILE A 201 -24.36 11.32 18.98
N THR A 202 -25.46 10.71 19.45
CA THR A 202 -26.76 11.39 19.49
C THR A 202 -26.83 12.49 20.55
N GLU A 203 -25.96 12.44 21.57
CA GLU A 203 -25.91 13.41 22.67
C GLU A 203 -24.79 14.46 22.54
N LEU A 204 -23.87 14.31 21.57
CA LEU A 204 -22.72 15.20 21.40
C LEU A 204 -22.96 16.37 20.40
N PRO A 205 -22.45 17.59 20.69
CA PRO A 205 -22.42 18.70 19.75
C PRO A 205 -21.70 18.35 18.44
N GLN A 206 -22.18 18.92 17.33
CA GLN A 206 -21.78 18.53 15.96
C GLN A 206 -20.26 18.64 15.68
N ASP A 207 -19.53 19.49 16.42
CA ASP A 207 -18.09 19.72 16.25
C ASP A 207 -17.17 18.64 16.83
N GLN A 208 -17.66 17.73 17.68
CA GLN A 208 -16.86 16.61 18.22
C GLN A 208 -17.08 15.29 17.49
N LYS A 209 -17.90 15.29 16.43
CA LYS A 209 -18.17 14.10 15.63
C LYS A 209 -17.01 13.86 14.68
N HIS A 210 -16.35 12.71 14.78
CA HIS A 210 -15.31 12.32 13.83
C HIS A 210 -15.95 11.63 12.61
N PRO A 211 -16.12 12.31 11.46
CA PRO A 211 -16.94 11.83 10.34
C PRO A 211 -16.55 10.43 9.84
N GLN A 212 -15.25 10.13 9.85
CA GLN A 212 -14.72 8.82 9.45
C GLN A 212 -15.08 7.70 10.43
N ILE A 213 -15.18 7.99 11.73
CA ILE A 213 -15.62 7.02 12.74
C ILE A 213 -17.13 6.78 12.58
N VAL A 214 -17.89 7.84 12.30
CA VAL A 214 -19.33 7.75 12.06
C VAL A 214 -19.63 6.88 10.85
N GLU A 215 -18.99 7.13 9.71
CA GLU A 215 -19.11 6.35 8.47
C GLU A 215 -18.81 4.87 8.74
N TYR A 216 -17.67 4.58 9.37
CA TYR A 216 -17.28 3.20 9.69
C TYR A 216 -18.23 2.46 10.64
N ILE A 217 -18.80 3.16 11.62
CA ILE A 217 -19.73 2.58 12.61
C ILE A 217 -21.15 2.44 12.05
N MET A 218 -21.56 3.34 11.15
CA MET A 218 -22.90 3.34 10.55
C MET A 218 -23.01 2.41 9.35
N ASP A 219 -21.98 2.33 8.52
CA ASP A 219 -22.04 1.57 7.25
C ASP A 219 -21.78 0.08 7.40
N ASP A 220 -21.69 -0.41 8.65
CA ASP A 220 -21.52 -1.80 9.05
C ASP A 220 -20.82 -2.61 7.97
N PHE A 221 -19.56 -2.22 7.65
CA PHE A 221 -18.81 -2.73 6.51
C PHE A 221 -19.07 -4.22 6.39
N PRO A 222 -19.91 -4.64 5.43
CA PRO A 222 -20.40 -5.99 5.46
C PRO A 222 -19.20 -6.89 5.25
N SER A 223 -19.33 -8.10 5.75
CA SER A 223 -18.45 -9.26 5.59
C SER A 223 -18.21 -9.66 4.10
N LEU A 224 -18.09 -8.70 3.18
CA LEU A 224 -17.92 -8.80 1.73
C LEU A 224 -16.58 -9.41 1.29
N LEU A 225 -15.88 -10.12 2.17
CA LEU A 225 -14.71 -10.91 1.81
C LEU A 225 -14.85 -12.38 2.22
N SER A 226 -16.09 -12.87 2.28
CA SER A 226 -16.44 -14.29 2.19
C SER A 226 -17.60 -14.38 1.19
N SER A 227 -17.57 -15.07 0.06
CA SER A 227 -16.68 -16.10 -0.50
C SER A 227 -16.99 -16.22 -2.00
N SER A 228 -15.99 -16.32 -2.88
CA SER A 228 -16.10 -17.13 -4.11
C SER A 228 -14.74 -17.19 -4.78
N ASP A 229 -14.15 -18.39 -4.83
CA ASP A 229 -13.00 -18.69 -5.67
C ASP A 229 -13.46 -18.62 -7.13
N SER A 230 -13.22 -17.49 -7.79
CA SER A 230 -13.34 -17.38 -9.24
C SER A 230 -12.19 -16.55 -9.77
N ASP A 231 -11.26 -17.27 -10.41
CA ASP A 231 -10.23 -16.73 -11.28
C ASP A 231 -10.92 -16.01 -12.45
N SER A 232 -11.17 -14.71 -12.32
CA SER A 232 -11.59 -13.88 -13.43
C SER A 232 -10.97 -12.49 -13.32
N ASP A 233 -10.18 -12.15 -14.34
CA ASP A 233 -9.47 -10.89 -14.50
C ASP A 233 -10.43 -9.71 -14.60
N THR A 234 -9.90 -8.53 -14.22
CA THR A 234 -10.39 -7.15 -14.47
C THR A 234 -11.28 -6.55 -13.38
N ASP A 235 -10.74 -5.57 -12.65
CA ASP A 235 -11.35 -4.24 -12.55
C ASP A 235 -10.43 -3.19 -11.88
N GLU A 236 -10.47 -1.99 -12.46
CA GLU A 236 -9.90 -0.75 -11.94
C GLU A 236 -10.61 -0.35 -10.64
N GLY A 237 -10.05 -0.75 -9.50
CA GLY A 237 -10.41 -0.19 -8.20
C GLY A 237 -9.59 1.06 -7.91
N SER A 238 -10.23 2.24 -7.92
CA SER A 238 -9.64 3.51 -7.48
C SER A 238 -9.11 3.40 -6.04
N ILE A 239 -7.81 3.21 -5.88
CA ILE A 239 -7.16 3.27 -4.57
C ILE A 239 -6.98 4.73 -4.23
N SER A 240 -7.81 5.24 -3.32
CA SER A 240 -7.71 6.59 -2.77
C SER A 240 -6.30 6.82 -2.23
N LYS A 241 -5.56 7.74 -2.89
CA LYS A 241 -4.30 8.33 -2.45
C LYS A 241 -4.48 9.05 -1.11
N LEU A 242 -4.42 8.33 0.00
CA LEU A 242 -4.31 8.91 1.34
C LEU A 242 -3.31 8.09 2.17
N TRP A 243 -2.04 8.15 1.80
CA TRP A 243 -0.96 7.67 2.65
C TRP A 243 -0.20 8.83 3.28
N ALA A 244 -0.15 8.77 4.62
CA ALA A 244 0.83 9.33 5.54
C ALA A 244 1.22 10.82 5.41
N TYR A 245 0.57 11.67 6.21
CA TYR A 245 1.23 12.87 6.76
C TYR A 245 1.70 12.58 8.19
N PRO A 246 3.01 12.70 8.52
CA PRO A 246 3.46 12.69 9.90
C PRO A 246 2.94 13.95 10.59
N ARG A 247 2.13 13.81 11.65
CA ARG A 247 1.91 14.93 12.57
C ARG A 247 3.16 15.05 13.44
N ARG A 248 3.80 16.22 13.40
CA ARG A 248 4.88 16.58 14.33
C ARG A 248 4.33 16.50 15.75
N ILE A 249 4.94 15.66 16.57
CA ILE A 249 4.72 15.65 18.01
C ILE A 249 5.65 16.71 18.58
N ASP A 250 5.13 17.90 18.85
CA ASP A 250 5.83 18.89 19.66
C ASP A 250 5.67 18.49 21.12
N TYR A 251 6.71 17.93 21.72
CA TYR A 251 6.79 17.77 23.17
C TYR A 251 7.19 19.11 23.79
N PRO A 252 6.47 19.63 24.80
CA PRO A 252 6.98 20.72 25.60
C PRO A 252 8.08 20.20 26.53
N PHE A 253 9.32 20.49 26.15
CA PHE A 253 10.48 20.44 27.03
C PHE A 253 10.34 21.59 28.04
N CYS A 254 10.01 21.30 29.29
CA CYS A 254 10.18 22.27 30.38
C CYS A 254 11.19 21.73 31.38
N SER A 255 12.42 22.17 31.18
CA SER A 255 13.59 22.01 32.03
C SER A 255 13.33 22.50 33.45
N LYS A 256 13.66 21.66 34.43
CA LYS A 256 13.92 22.06 35.81
C LYS A 256 15.02 23.13 35.80
N GLN A 257 14.75 24.32 36.32
CA GLN A 257 15.79 25.25 36.75
C GLN A 257 16.03 25.05 38.25
N ASN A 258 17.25 24.57 38.54
CA ASN A 258 17.91 24.80 39.82
C ASN A 258 18.49 26.22 39.79
N ALA A 259 18.08 27.06 40.72
CA ALA A 259 18.88 28.09 41.38
C ALA A 259 18.14 28.52 42.65
#